data_AF-A0A831M9F4-F1
#
_entry.id   AF-A0A831M9F4-F1
#
_cell.length_a   1.000
_cell.length_b   1.000
_cell.length_c   1.000
_cell.angle_alpha   90.00
_cell.angle_beta   90.00
_cell.angle_gamma   90.00
#
_symmetry.space_group_name_H-M   'P 1'
#
loop_
_entity.id
_entity.type
_entity.pdbx_description
1 polymer ?
#
loop_
_entity_poly.entity_id
_entity_poly.type
_entity_poly.pdbx_seq_one_letter_code
_entity_poly.pdbx_strand_id
1 'polypeptide(L)'
;MRTVCLFMLAFVAIAFTAQPATAVLQFYNVFRDEYVNNHPDAEFAALVKKSANRCFVCHKGKKRTHRNEFGAHMDDLLNWKEDAKNKEKILAALQKVLAMPADPDNPNGETYLDRWNASQFPAGELEELKQEPEGEAAE
;
A
#
# COMPACT_ATOMS: atom_id res chain seq x y z
N MET A 1 -51.65 -14.75 -45.50
CA MET A 1 -51.74 -15.15 -44.08
C MET A 1 -50.31 -15.30 -43.59
N ARG A 2 -49.77 -14.26 -42.96
CA ARG A 2 -49.72 -14.05 -41.50
C ARG A 2 -48.65 -14.93 -40.83
N THR A 3 -47.57 -14.26 -40.40
CA THR A 3 -46.70 -14.54 -39.23
C THR A 3 -45.92 -15.86 -39.29
N VAL A 4 -44.61 -15.90 -39.06
CA VAL A 4 -43.99 -15.71 -37.74
C VAL A 4 -42.53 -15.26 -37.88
N CYS A 5 -42.26 -14.12 -37.23
CA CYS A 5 -41.04 -13.70 -36.53
C CYS A 5 -39.80 -14.60 -36.57
N LEU A 6 -38.75 -14.14 -37.23
CA LEU A 6 -37.36 -14.52 -36.93
C LEU A 6 -36.54 -13.24 -36.67
N PHE A 7 -36.87 -12.57 -35.56
CA PHE A 7 -35.95 -11.66 -34.89
C PHE A 7 -34.99 -12.50 -34.05
N MET A 8 -33.91 -12.99 -34.65
CA MET A 8 -32.83 -13.62 -33.88
C MET A 8 -31.87 -12.50 -33.47
N LEU A 9 -32.07 -11.98 -32.26
CA LEU A 9 -31.18 -11.05 -31.59
C LEU A 9 -29.75 -11.61 -31.57
N ALA A 10 -28.82 -10.91 -32.22
CA ALA A 10 -27.39 -11.08 -31.98
C ALA A 10 -27.06 -10.45 -30.62
N PHE A 11 -27.09 -11.27 -29.55
CA PHE A 11 -26.57 -10.87 -28.24
C PHE A 11 -25.05 -10.82 -28.32
N VAL A 12 -24.49 -9.62 -28.48
CA VAL A 12 -23.07 -9.35 -28.31
C VAL A 12 -22.74 -9.50 -26.81
N ALA A 13 -22.20 -10.65 -26.42
CA ALA A 13 -21.64 -10.82 -25.09
C ALA A 13 -20.30 -10.07 -25.01
N ILE A 14 -20.35 -8.78 -24.64
CA ILE A 14 -19.15 -8.05 -24.23
C ILE A 14 -18.78 -8.59 -22.85
N ALA A 15 -17.87 -9.57 -22.83
CA ALA A 15 -17.20 -9.99 -21.61
C ALA A 15 -16.27 -8.85 -21.17
N PHE A 16 -16.79 -7.92 -20.38
CA PHE A 16 -15.97 -7.02 -19.58
C PHE A 16 -15.20 -7.88 -18.58
N THR A 17 -13.96 -8.23 -18.93
CA THR A 17 -13.02 -8.78 -17.96
C THR A 17 -12.76 -7.69 -16.94
N ALA A 18 -13.39 -7.80 -15.77
CA ALA A 18 -13.04 -6.97 -14.64
C ALA A 18 -11.57 -7.24 -14.35
N GLN A 19 -10.68 -6.31 -14.71
CA GLN A 19 -9.29 -6.43 -14.32
C GLN A 19 -9.27 -6.47 -12.79
N PRO A 20 -8.71 -7.53 -12.17
CA PRO A 20 -8.62 -7.57 -10.73
C PRO A 20 -7.92 -6.29 -10.28
N ALA A 21 -8.55 -5.58 -9.34
CA ALA A 21 -7.95 -4.45 -8.65
C ALA A 21 -6.73 -4.97 -7.89
N THR A 22 -5.64 -5.09 -8.62
CA THR A 22 -4.35 -5.54 -8.13
C THR A 22 -3.92 -4.46 -7.17
N ALA A 23 -3.99 -4.74 -5.86
CA ALA A 23 -3.25 -3.95 -4.90
C ALA A 23 -1.83 -3.84 -5.42
N VAL A 24 -1.30 -2.63 -5.43
CA VAL A 24 0.03 -2.33 -5.95
C VAL A 24 1.08 -2.89 -5.00
N LEU A 25 1.16 -4.22 -4.96
CA LEU A 25 2.13 -5.00 -4.18
C LEU A 25 3.55 -4.70 -4.67
N GLN A 26 3.68 -4.16 -5.88
CA GLN A 26 4.94 -3.71 -6.46
C GLN A 26 5.65 -2.70 -5.55
N PHE A 27 4.92 -1.75 -4.94
CA PHE A 27 5.52 -0.78 -4.02
C PHE A 27 6.11 -1.47 -2.79
N TYR A 28 5.34 -2.36 -2.16
CA TYR A 28 5.82 -3.17 -1.06
C TYR A 28 6.96 -4.11 -1.47
N ASN A 29 6.94 -4.68 -2.69
CA ASN A 29 8.00 -5.56 -3.15
C ASN A 29 9.34 -4.82 -3.25
N VAL A 30 9.35 -3.60 -3.78
CA VAL A 30 10.56 -2.76 -3.76
C VAL A 30 10.99 -2.49 -2.33
N PHE A 31 10.07 -2.08 -1.45
CA PHE A 31 10.40 -1.88 -0.03
C PHE A 31 10.98 -3.14 0.64
N ARG A 32 10.37 -4.30 0.39
CA ARG A 32 10.82 -5.59 0.92
C ARG A 32 12.22 -5.94 0.46
N ASP A 33 12.47 -5.80 -0.84
CA ASP A 33 13.72 -6.22 -1.44
C ASP A 33 14.89 -5.33 -0.98
N GLU A 34 14.64 -4.04 -0.79
CA GLU A 34 15.67 -3.07 -0.40
C GLU A 34 15.85 -2.97 1.14
N TYR A 35 14.77 -3.06 1.92
CA TYR A 35 14.80 -2.76 3.36
C TYR A 35 14.43 -3.91 4.30
N VAL A 36 13.56 -4.85 3.89
CA VAL A 36 13.08 -5.92 4.79
C VAL A 36 13.93 -7.17 4.70
N ASN A 37 14.39 -7.54 3.50
CA ASN A 37 15.17 -8.77 3.30
C ASN A 37 16.54 -8.74 3.97
N ASN A 38 17.12 -7.54 4.10
CA ASN A 38 18.46 -7.32 4.66
C ASN A 38 18.42 -6.65 6.03
N HIS A 39 17.25 -6.60 6.68
CA HIS A 39 17.13 -5.98 8.00
C HIS A 39 17.92 -6.79 9.05
N PRO A 40 18.68 -6.14 9.96
CA PRO A 40 19.49 -6.84 10.95
C PRO A 40 18.66 -7.63 11.98
N ASP A 41 17.45 -7.15 12.28
CA ASP A 41 16.49 -7.87 13.11
C ASP A 41 15.63 -8.79 12.24
N ALA A 42 15.94 -10.09 12.28
CA ALA A 42 15.25 -11.12 11.53
C ALA A 42 13.83 -11.39 12.03
N GLU A 43 13.55 -11.21 13.33
CA GLU A 43 12.21 -11.41 13.89
C GLU A 43 11.27 -10.31 13.43
N PHE A 44 11.73 -9.05 13.49
CA PHE A 44 11.01 -7.92 12.93
C PHE A 44 10.81 -8.06 11.42
N ALA A 45 11.85 -8.44 10.66
CA ALA A 45 11.73 -8.68 9.23
C ALA A 45 10.67 -9.76 8.92
N ALA A 46 10.66 -10.85 9.70
CA ALA A 46 9.67 -11.91 9.57
C ALA A 46 8.26 -11.42 9.94
N LEU A 47 8.13 -10.59 10.99
CA LEU A 47 6.88 -9.96 11.39
C LEU A 47 6.28 -9.12 10.27
N VAL A 48 7.08 -8.27 9.63
CA VAL A 48 6.65 -7.40 8.52
C VAL A 48 6.30 -8.21 7.27
N LYS A 49 7.02 -9.30 6.98
CA LYS A 49 6.75 -10.17 5.81
C LYS A 49 5.43 -10.93 5.89
N LYS A 50 4.85 -11.10 7.08
CA LYS A 50 3.55 -11.79 7.24
C LYS A 50 2.50 -11.09 6.37
N SER A 51 1.71 -11.88 5.65
CA SER A 51 0.65 -11.36 4.76
C SER A 51 -0.35 -10.47 5.50
N ALA A 52 -0.60 -10.76 6.78
CA ALA A 52 -1.45 -9.97 7.66
C ALA A 52 -0.84 -8.62 8.06
N ASN A 53 0.49 -8.47 8.04
CA ASN A 53 1.17 -7.30 8.59
C ASN A 53 1.78 -6.37 7.53
N ARG A 54 2.19 -6.92 6.38
CA ARG A 54 2.88 -6.15 5.32
C ARG A 54 2.13 -4.91 4.85
N CYS A 55 0.81 -4.92 4.94
CA CYS A 55 -0.03 -3.78 4.55
C CYS A 55 0.19 -2.58 5.48
N PHE A 56 0.50 -2.82 6.75
CA PHE A 56 0.66 -1.77 7.76
C PHE A 56 1.97 -0.98 7.61
N VAL A 57 2.84 -1.34 6.67
CA VAL A 57 3.95 -0.45 6.28
C VAL A 57 3.41 0.87 5.70
N CYS A 58 2.33 0.82 4.90
CA CYS A 58 1.76 2.00 4.23
C CYS A 58 0.29 2.29 4.59
N HIS A 59 -0.39 1.36 5.25
CA HIS A 59 -1.83 1.45 5.53
C HIS A 59 -2.12 1.40 7.03
N LYS A 60 -3.33 1.79 7.39
CA LYS A 60 -3.92 1.59 8.72
C LYS A 60 -5.34 1.04 8.60
N GLY A 61 -5.88 0.48 9.68
CA GLY A 61 -7.22 -0.13 9.69
C GLY A 61 -7.38 -1.29 8.71
N LYS A 62 -8.63 -1.62 8.37
CA LYS A 62 -8.95 -2.73 7.47
C LYS A 62 -8.91 -2.35 5.99
N LYS A 63 -9.12 -1.08 5.63
CA LYS A 63 -9.27 -0.66 4.23
C LYS A 63 -7.95 -0.18 3.65
N ARG A 64 -7.60 -0.66 2.45
CA ARG A 64 -6.37 -0.23 1.74
C ARG A 64 -6.36 1.26 1.33
N THR A 65 -7.53 1.90 1.33
CA THR A 65 -7.64 3.34 1.09
C THR A 65 -7.21 4.16 2.31
N HIS A 66 -7.21 3.56 3.50
CA HIS A 66 -6.69 4.18 4.71
C HIS A 66 -5.17 4.06 4.69
N ARG A 67 -4.53 5.16 4.32
CA ARG A 67 -3.07 5.27 4.38
C ARG A 67 -2.67 5.72 5.77
N ASN A 68 -1.58 5.16 6.28
CA ASN A 68 -0.87 5.76 7.42
C ASN A 68 -0.05 6.96 6.91
N GLU A 69 0.59 7.72 7.80
CA GLU A 69 1.34 8.92 7.41
C GLU A 69 2.44 8.63 6.38
N PHE A 70 3.18 7.52 6.56
CA PHE A 70 4.19 7.08 5.60
C PHE A 70 3.59 6.81 4.20
N GLY A 71 2.46 6.11 4.15
CA GLY A 71 1.74 5.81 2.92
C GLY A 71 1.14 7.04 2.25
N ALA A 72 0.70 8.03 3.03
CA ALA A 72 0.21 9.31 2.51
C ALA A 72 1.33 10.06 1.78
N HIS A 73 2.51 10.19 2.40
CA HIS A 73 3.68 10.80 1.76
C HIS A 73 4.15 10.06 0.49
N MET A 74 3.99 8.73 0.45
CA MET A 74 4.27 7.96 -0.76
C MET A 74 3.28 8.29 -1.89
N ASP A 75 2.00 8.52 -1.57
CA ASP A 75 0.96 8.86 -2.54
C ASP A 75 1.17 10.26 -3.17
N ASP A 76 1.80 11.18 -2.43
CA ASP A 76 2.17 12.51 -2.95
C ASP A 76 3.26 12.44 -4.04
N LEU A 77 4.06 11.36 -4.06
CA LEU A 77 5.19 11.21 -4.98
C LEU A 77 4.93 10.19 -6.10
N LEU A 78 4.02 9.23 -5.88
CA LEU A 78 3.76 8.13 -6.79
C LEU A 78 2.29 8.04 -7.17
N ASN A 79 2.05 7.91 -8.46
CA ASN A 79 0.75 7.50 -8.97
C ASN A 79 0.73 5.98 -9.15
N TRP A 80 -0.11 5.29 -8.38
CA TRP A 80 -0.19 3.83 -8.40
C TRP A 80 -0.53 3.23 -9.77
N LYS A 81 -1.20 3.96 -10.67
CA LYS A 81 -1.54 3.47 -12.02
C LYS A 81 -0.35 3.58 -12.97
N GLU A 82 0.44 4.65 -12.82
CA GLU A 82 1.51 4.99 -13.76
C GLU A 82 2.85 4.40 -13.31
N ASP A 83 3.10 4.42 -12.00
CA ASP A 83 4.43 4.16 -11.42
C ASP A 83 4.61 2.75 -10.91
N ALA A 84 3.56 1.92 -10.85
CA ALA A 84 3.63 0.55 -10.32
C ALA A 84 4.71 -0.34 -10.95
N LYS A 85 5.15 -0.03 -12.18
CA LYS A 85 6.19 -0.77 -12.90
C LYS A 85 7.55 -0.05 -12.92
N ASN A 86 7.63 1.17 -12.40
CA ASN A 86 8.84 1.98 -12.40
C ASN A 86 9.62 1.79 -11.08
N LYS A 87 10.41 0.71 -10.99
CA LYS A 87 11.17 0.38 -9.78
C LYS A 87 12.07 1.53 -9.32
N GLU A 88 12.73 2.22 -10.24
CA GLU A 88 13.65 3.32 -9.92
C GLU A 88 12.92 4.50 -9.28
N LYS A 89 11.78 4.91 -9.84
CA LYS A 89 10.96 5.97 -9.26
C LYS A 89 10.38 5.57 -7.90
N ILE A 90 9.95 4.31 -7.74
CA ILE A 90 9.48 3.79 -6.45
C ILE A 90 10.59 3.86 -5.41
N LEU A 91 11.81 3.41 -5.75
CA LEU A 91 12.95 3.45 -4.84
C LEU A 91 13.33 4.88 -4.45
N ALA A 92 13.37 5.79 -5.42
CA ALA A 92 13.66 7.20 -5.16
C ALA A 92 12.60 7.84 -4.23
N ALA A 93 11.32 7.52 -4.43
CA ALA A 93 10.24 7.97 -3.54
C ALA A 93 10.40 7.38 -2.13
N LEU A 94 10.67 6.07 -2.02
CA LEU A 94 10.92 5.41 -0.73
C LEU A 94 12.07 6.07 0.02
N GLN A 95 13.21 6.30 -0.63
CA GLN A 95 14.37 6.96 -0.02
C GLN A 95 14.03 8.38 0.45
N LYS A 96 13.27 9.14 -0.35
CA LYS A 96 12.84 10.49 0.00
C LYS A 96 11.90 10.49 1.21
N VAL A 97 10.91 9.61 1.23
CA VAL A 97 9.94 9.53 2.34
C VAL A 97 10.59 8.97 3.59
N LEU A 98 11.45 7.94 3.49
CA LEU A 98 12.16 7.38 4.64
C LEU A 98 13.02 8.42 5.38
N ALA A 99 13.54 9.43 4.67
CA ALA A 99 14.30 10.53 5.26
C ALA A 99 13.42 11.64 5.87
N MET A 100 12.09 11.59 5.74
CA MET A 100 11.19 12.56 6.35
C MET A 100 11.03 12.29 7.86
N PRO A 101 10.74 13.32 8.67
CA PRO A 101 10.31 13.15 10.06
C PRO A 101 9.10 12.24 10.14
N ALA A 102 9.13 11.30 11.09
CA ALA A 102 8.03 10.36 11.30
C ALA A 102 6.82 11.01 12.01
N ASP A 103 7.05 12.13 12.68
CA ASP A 103 6.05 12.95 13.34
C ASP A 103 6.04 14.35 12.69
N PRO A 104 4.94 14.78 12.03
CA PRO A 104 4.86 16.08 11.39
C PRO A 104 4.95 17.25 12.38
N ASP A 105 4.58 17.04 13.64
CA ASP A 105 4.63 18.05 14.69
C ASP A 105 6.03 18.16 15.31
N ASN A 106 6.92 17.21 15.01
CA ASN A 106 8.31 17.20 15.46
C ASN A 106 9.29 17.06 14.28
N PRO A 107 9.56 18.14 13.52
CA PRO A 107 10.39 18.09 12.32
C PRO A 107 11.86 17.77 12.57
N ASN A 108 12.33 17.88 13.82
CA ASN A 108 13.69 17.49 14.23
C ASN A 108 13.70 16.14 14.98
N GLY A 109 12.56 15.44 14.99
CA GLY A 109 12.43 14.12 15.58
C GLY A 109 13.07 13.02 14.73
N GLU A 110 12.82 11.79 15.13
CA GLU A 110 13.25 10.62 14.36
C GLU A 110 12.61 10.60 12.97
N THR A 111 13.37 10.14 11.99
CA THR A 111 12.86 9.88 10.66
C THR A 111 12.12 8.54 10.60
N TYR A 112 11.38 8.32 9.53
CA TYR A 112 10.82 7.01 9.24
C TYR A 112 11.91 5.92 9.13
N LEU A 113 13.10 6.28 8.62
CA LEU A 113 14.24 5.37 8.54
C LEU A 113 14.80 5.03 9.92
N ASP A 114 14.84 5.99 10.85
CA ASP A 114 15.31 5.76 12.21
C ASP A 114 14.41 4.75 12.93
N ARG A 115 13.08 4.92 12.83
CA ARG A 115 12.11 3.95 13.34
C ARG A 115 12.30 2.57 12.72
N TRP A 116 12.45 2.52 11.39
CA TRP A 116 12.66 1.26 10.69
C TRP A 116 13.91 0.53 11.21
N ASN A 117 15.04 1.25 11.33
CA ASN A 117 16.28 0.70 11.87
C ASN A 117 16.18 0.31 13.35
N ALA A 118 15.26 0.91 14.10
CA ALA A 118 14.93 0.55 15.47
C ALA A 118 13.93 -0.63 15.57
N SER A 119 13.69 -1.35 14.47
CA SER A 119 12.71 -2.46 14.38
C SER A 119 11.27 -2.03 14.67
N GLN A 120 10.91 -0.81 14.28
CA GLN A 120 9.54 -0.28 14.39
C GLN A 120 8.94 -0.05 13.01
N PHE A 121 7.60 -0.09 12.92
CA PHE A 121 6.92 0.29 11.69
C PHE A 121 7.07 1.80 11.46
N PRO A 122 7.10 2.28 10.20
CA PRO A 122 7.37 3.69 9.92
C PRO A 122 6.39 4.65 10.62
N ALA A 123 5.10 4.34 10.57
CA ALA A 123 4.04 5.26 10.98
C ALA A 123 3.32 4.86 12.29
N GLY A 124 4.07 4.33 13.26
CA GLY A 124 3.55 3.96 14.59
C GLY A 124 3.59 2.46 14.86
N GLU A 125 3.06 2.04 16.00
CA GLU A 125 3.11 0.62 16.41
C GLU A 125 2.09 -0.23 15.64
N LEU A 126 2.37 -1.51 15.46
CA LEU A 126 1.52 -2.40 14.67
C LEU A 126 0.08 -2.48 15.20
N GLU A 127 -0.09 -2.46 16.51
CA GLU A 127 -1.38 -2.49 17.20
C GLU A 127 -2.19 -1.22 16.95
N GLU A 128 -1.54 -0.06 16.88
CA GLU A 128 -2.16 1.22 16.55
C GLU A 128 -2.55 1.27 15.07
N LEU A 129 -1.66 0.81 14.19
CA LEU A 129 -1.90 0.74 12.76
C LEU A 129 -3.07 -0.19 12.40
N LYS A 130 -3.40 -1.17 13.24
CA LYS A 130 -4.57 -2.03 13.06
C LYS A 130 -5.90 -1.36 13.41
N GLN A 131 -5.88 -0.25 14.15
CA GLN A 131 -7.08 0.47 14.52
C GLN A 131 -7.63 1.23 13.31
N GLU A 132 -8.96 1.32 13.22
CA GLU A 132 -9.62 2.13 12.20
C GLU A 132 -9.34 3.62 12.46
N PRO A 133 -9.22 4.45 11.40
CA PRO A 133 -9.11 5.89 11.57
C PRO A 133 -10.32 6.47 12.29
N GLU A 134 -10.10 7.51 13.11
CA GLU A 134 -11.16 8.21 13.82
C GLU A 134 -12.25 8.71 12.86
N GLY A 135 -13.51 8.44 13.19
CA GLY A 135 -14.68 8.85 12.41
C GLY A 135 -15.20 7.82 11.40
N GLU A 136 -14.49 6.70 11.19
CA GLU A 136 -14.98 5.57 10.40
C GLU A 136 -15.25 4.39 11.34
N ALA A 137 -16.51 4.22 11.74
CA ALA A 137 -16.90 3.10 12.59
C ALA A 137 -16.51 1.76 11.93
N ALA A 138 -16.02 0.82 12.73
CA ALA A 138 -15.71 -0.53 12.29
C ALA A 138 -16.99 -1.24 11.82
N GLU A 139 -17.32 -1.11 10.54
CA GLU A 139 -18.31 -1.96 9.86
C GLU A 139 -17.85 -3.43 9.83
#